data_AF-A0A0N8W7Q6-F1
#
_entry.id   AF-A0A0N8W7Q6-F1
#
_cell.length_a   1.000
_cell.length_b   1.000
_cell.length_c   1.000
_cell.angle_alpha   90.00
_cell.angle_beta   90.00
_cell.angle_gamma   90.00
#
_symmetry.space_group_name_H-M   'P 1'
#
loop_
_entity.id
_entity.type
_entity.pdbx_description
1 polymer ?
#
loop_
_entity_poly.entity_id
_entity_poly.type
_entity_poly.pdbx_seq_one_letter_code
_entity_poly.pdbx_strand_id
1 'polypeptide(L)'
;MYIRYAIPLILILIAVPASAVTITERPDSIANGHPIYITITDLPDGSRFDLLIDSSFEVQRNSDFAVQMSQFSMPFALNDGTVTATLDGTSENRLEVMKGDTIVAVSGRSVDGHYTTTKEYDITRGTYDYFRLSGVSLPTVREVQAKLQVSGVKEGADDSEITFVVEGMPEGTITIIALVDGAQVLYKTVTVGGQTAGSPSSGSTGPTATVSITPTATQAWKDFASADGKARVRAFGADFVGLVAVSPQDVPAGMRVVAGPYSVMPTDLVFDPAATLSFIEPVGIPVADLQVYSYSGDSWSPMPAEVVSGELQIFIPAAGVYVLLAPVPPETTVMETSTPATTAPATATTKAGMEILTVVLGAAVSLGLAAGRRR
;
A
#
# COMPACT_ATOMS: atom_id res chain seq x y z
N MET A 1 51.32 54.57 -4.66
CA MET A 1 51.29 53.13 -4.99
C MET A 1 51.00 52.37 -3.72
N TYR A 2 49.73 52.09 -3.44
CA TYR A 2 49.29 51.28 -2.29
C TYR A 2 48.40 50.17 -2.85
N ILE A 3 48.90 48.94 -2.80
CA ILE A 3 48.22 47.75 -3.29
C ILE A 3 47.11 47.42 -2.28
N ARG A 4 45.86 47.48 -2.75
CA ARG A 4 44.69 47.01 -2.02
C ARG A 4 44.72 45.47 -2.04
N TYR A 5 44.93 44.85 -0.89
CA TYR A 5 44.72 43.41 -0.73
C TYR A 5 43.22 43.14 -0.72
N ALA A 6 42.68 42.72 -1.86
CA ALA A 6 41.40 42.02 -1.90
C ALA A 6 41.67 40.56 -1.52
N ILE A 7 41.12 40.13 -0.38
CA ILE A 7 41.09 38.72 0.01
C ILE A 7 39.92 38.08 -0.76
N PRO A 8 40.13 37.11 -1.66
CA PRO A 8 39.02 36.34 -2.20
C PRO A 8 38.57 35.35 -1.13
N LEU A 9 37.36 35.57 -0.59
CA LEU A 9 36.63 34.61 0.22
C LEU A 9 36.24 33.43 -0.68
N ILE A 10 37.01 32.34 -0.65
CA ILE A 10 36.68 31.08 -1.32
C ILE A 10 35.60 30.39 -0.49
N LEU A 11 34.37 30.37 -1.00
CA LEU A 11 33.26 29.56 -0.48
C LEU A 11 33.51 28.09 -0.88
N ILE A 12 34.04 27.29 0.04
CA ILE A 12 34.14 25.83 -0.14
C ILE A 12 32.75 25.25 0.10
N LEU A 13 32.05 24.90 -0.98
CA LEU A 13 30.84 24.09 -0.93
C LEU A 13 31.25 22.70 -0.44
N ILE A 14 30.98 22.37 0.83
CA ILE A 14 31.14 21.00 1.34
C ILE A 14 30.00 20.19 0.70
N ALA A 15 30.27 19.54 -0.43
CA ALA A 15 29.42 18.48 -0.93
C ALA A 15 29.61 17.28 0.00
N VAL A 16 28.79 17.21 1.06
CA VAL A 16 28.64 15.97 1.82
C VAL A 16 28.06 14.95 0.83
N PRO A 17 28.63 13.74 0.69
CA PRO A 17 28.00 12.72 -0.12
C PRO A 17 26.62 12.44 0.48
N ALA A 18 25.56 12.67 -0.29
CA ALA A 18 24.25 12.15 0.06
C ALA A 18 24.37 10.61 0.00
N SER A 19 24.30 9.94 1.15
CA SER A 19 24.18 8.49 1.16
C SER A 19 22.85 8.12 0.49
N ALA A 20 22.89 7.17 -0.45
CA ALA A 20 21.66 6.65 -1.04
C ALA A 20 20.97 5.73 -0.02
N VAL A 21 19.69 5.97 0.21
CA VAL A 21 18.86 5.10 1.06
C VAL A 21 18.95 3.67 0.55
N THR A 22 19.27 2.74 1.43
CA THR A 22 19.35 1.32 1.11
C THR A 22 18.39 0.54 1.97
N ILE A 23 17.56 -0.29 1.35
CA ILE A 23 16.65 -1.20 2.05
C ILE A 23 16.91 -2.61 1.56
N THR A 24 17.14 -3.53 2.49
CA THR A 24 17.37 -4.95 2.20
C THR A 24 16.46 -5.81 3.05
N GLU A 25 16.05 -6.96 2.53
CA GLU A 25 15.21 -7.92 3.24
C GLU A 25 15.95 -9.26 3.38
N ARG A 26 15.70 -9.97 4.49
CA ARG A 26 16.13 -11.36 4.71
C ARG A 26 15.13 -12.11 5.61
N PRO A 27 15.00 -13.44 5.46
CA PRO A 27 15.63 -14.31 4.45
C PRO A 27 14.76 -14.52 3.19
N ASP A 28 15.32 -15.12 2.13
CA ASP A 28 14.58 -15.41 0.88
C ASP A 28 13.49 -16.50 1.03
N SER A 29 13.57 -17.29 2.09
CA SER A 29 12.61 -18.33 2.43
C SER A 29 12.48 -18.50 3.93
N ILE A 30 11.26 -18.75 4.39
CA ILE A 30 10.94 -19.00 5.80
C ILE A 30 10.06 -20.23 5.94
N ALA A 31 10.13 -20.88 7.09
CA ALA A 31 9.03 -21.74 7.53
C ALA A 31 8.00 -20.89 8.28
N ASN A 32 6.74 -21.35 8.31
CA ASN A 32 5.72 -20.76 9.15
C ASN A 32 6.22 -20.61 10.60
N GLY A 33 5.98 -19.45 11.21
CA GLY A 33 6.47 -19.06 12.53
C GLY A 33 7.91 -18.54 12.57
N HIS A 34 8.56 -18.28 11.43
CA HIS A 34 9.90 -17.69 11.38
C HIS A 34 9.88 -16.19 11.04
N PRO A 35 10.86 -15.42 11.51
CA PRO A 35 10.92 -13.97 11.29
C PRO A 35 11.43 -13.58 9.90
N ILE A 36 10.93 -12.45 9.42
CA ILE A 36 11.45 -11.65 8.32
C ILE A 36 12.04 -10.37 8.89
N TYR A 37 13.16 -9.92 8.32
CA TYR A 37 13.88 -8.71 8.69
C TYR A 37 14.03 -7.81 7.47
N ILE A 38 13.69 -6.53 7.63
CA ILE A 38 13.91 -5.49 6.62
C ILE A 38 14.85 -4.46 7.23
N THR A 39 16.12 -4.49 6.81
CA THR A 39 17.13 -3.53 7.26
C THR A 39 17.08 -2.29 6.38
N ILE A 40 17.07 -1.13 7.03
CA ILE A 40 16.97 0.19 6.42
C ILE A 40 18.22 0.97 6.84
N THR A 41 18.89 1.58 5.88
CA THR A 41 20.12 2.36 6.11
C THR A 41 19.99 3.71 5.43
N ASP A 42 20.41 4.76 6.15
CA ASP A 42 20.45 6.15 5.68
C ASP A 42 19.09 6.72 5.23
N LEU A 43 17.94 6.26 5.77
CA LEU A 43 16.62 6.79 5.42
C LEU A 43 16.33 8.07 6.24
N PRO A 44 16.39 9.28 5.67
CA PRO A 44 16.30 10.52 6.45
C PRO A 44 14.89 10.80 6.96
N ASP A 45 14.81 11.57 8.04
CA ASP A 45 13.57 12.18 8.51
C ASP A 45 12.94 13.09 7.46
N GLY A 46 11.61 13.10 7.41
CA GLY A 46 10.85 13.87 6.43
C GLY A 46 10.68 13.19 5.07
N SER A 47 11.40 12.09 4.78
CA SER A 47 11.12 11.29 3.60
C SER A 47 9.76 10.61 3.69
N ARG A 48 9.07 10.52 2.55
CA ARG A 48 7.88 9.69 2.40
C ARG A 48 8.30 8.24 2.28
N PHE A 49 7.78 7.39 3.15
CA PHE A 49 8.00 5.95 3.11
C PHE A 49 6.69 5.24 2.78
N ASP A 50 6.71 4.38 1.77
CA ASP A 50 5.58 3.52 1.39
C ASP A 50 6.05 2.06 1.38
N LEU A 51 5.35 1.19 2.11
CA LEU A 51 5.63 -0.24 2.22
C LEU A 51 4.38 -1.03 1.81
N LEU A 52 4.50 -1.86 0.79
CA LEU A 52 3.50 -2.85 0.41
C LEU A 52 3.99 -4.24 0.79
N ILE A 53 3.17 -4.98 1.53
CA ILE A 53 3.29 -6.41 1.77
C ILE A 53 2.11 -7.08 1.06
N ASP A 54 2.39 -7.83 0.00
CA ASP A 54 1.42 -8.57 -0.79
C ASP A 54 1.69 -10.06 -0.61
N SER A 55 0.74 -10.80 -0.06
CA SER A 55 0.89 -12.21 0.24
C SER A 55 -0.16 -13.05 -0.45
N SER A 56 0.24 -14.23 -0.91
CA SER A 56 -0.64 -15.21 -1.54
C SER A 56 -0.43 -16.56 -0.88
N PHE A 57 -1.51 -17.21 -0.46
CA PHE A 57 -1.42 -18.48 0.27
C PHE A 57 -2.63 -19.37 0.02
N GLU A 58 -2.37 -20.68 0.12
CA GLU A 58 -3.41 -21.68 -0.08
C GLU A 58 -4.41 -21.70 1.09
N VAL A 59 -5.69 -21.88 0.74
CA VAL A 59 -6.78 -22.01 1.71
C VAL A 59 -7.67 -23.20 1.36
N GLN A 60 -8.30 -23.77 2.38
CA GLN A 60 -9.41 -24.69 2.17
C GLN A 60 -10.62 -23.89 1.67
N ARG A 61 -11.33 -24.43 0.67
CA ARG A 61 -12.53 -23.81 0.09
C ARG A 61 -13.63 -23.67 1.13
N ASN A 62 -14.33 -22.54 1.12
CA ASN A 62 -15.47 -22.27 2.01
C ASN A 62 -15.15 -22.58 3.48
N SER A 63 -13.97 -22.15 3.94
CA SER A 63 -13.45 -22.44 5.27
C SER A 63 -12.84 -21.20 5.89
N ASP A 64 -12.83 -21.16 7.23
CA ASP A 64 -12.12 -20.13 7.98
C ASP A 64 -10.61 -20.23 7.73
N PHE A 65 -9.96 -19.07 7.66
CA PHE A 65 -8.51 -18.95 7.68
C PHE A 65 -8.09 -17.78 8.58
N ALA A 66 -6.85 -17.82 9.05
CA ALA A 66 -6.23 -16.71 9.75
C ALA A 66 -4.73 -16.71 9.46
N VAL A 67 -4.21 -15.58 9.00
CA VAL A 67 -2.79 -15.30 8.82
C VAL A 67 -2.43 -14.09 9.67
N GLN A 68 -1.25 -14.12 10.27
CA GLN A 68 -0.83 -13.13 11.24
C GLN A 68 0.63 -12.75 11.04
N MET A 69 0.92 -11.45 11.12
CA MET A 69 2.25 -10.92 11.35
C MET A 69 2.37 -10.60 12.84
N SER A 70 3.08 -11.45 13.60
CA SER A 70 3.31 -11.25 15.03
C SER A 70 4.63 -10.53 15.30
N GLN A 71 4.72 -9.90 16.47
CA GLN A 71 5.92 -9.16 16.93
C GLN A 71 6.39 -8.11 15.91
N PHE A 72 5.46 -7.45 15.22
CA PHE A 72 5.77 -6.46 14.20
C PHE A 72 6.43 -5.24 14.83
N SER A 73 7.73 -5.08 14.64
CA SER A 73 8.53 -3.98 15.15
C SER A 73 8.59 -2.86 14.12
N MET A 74 7.98 -1.72 14.45
CA MET A 74 8.08 -0.49 13.67
C MET A 74 9.14 0.44 14.30
N PRO A 75 10.32 0.63 13.66
CA PRO A 75 11.45 1.27 14.32
C PRO A 75 11.41 2.81 14.31
N PHE A 76 10.61 3.42 13.44
CA PHE A 76 10.37 4.86 13.34
C PHE A 76 8.86 5.14 13.28
N ALA A 77 8.46 6.38 13.55
CA ALA A 77 7.09 6.81 13.36
C ALA A 77 6.83 7.15 11.89
N LEU A 78 5.56 7.07 11.48
CA LEU A 78 5.07 7.60 10.21
C LEU A 78 3.94 8.58 10.51
N ASN A 79 4.22 9.86 10.32
CA ASN A 79 3.24 10.95 10.42
C ASN A 79 2.40 11.00 9.15
N ASP A 80 1.15 11.50 9.27
CA ASP A 80 0.17 11.47 8.17
C ASP A 80 0.02 10.05 7.59
N GLY A 81 0.04 9.09 8.51
CA GLY A 81 0.10 7.67 8.17
C GLY A 81 -1.19 7.18 7.53
N THR A 82 -1.06 6.32 6.54
CA THR A 82 -2.19 5.56 5.99
C THR A 82 -1.89 4.07 6.06
N VAL A 83 -2.90 3.29 6.48
CA VAL A 83 -2.87 1.83 6.49
C VAL A 83 -4.05 1.33 5.68
N THR A 84 -3.74 0.65 4.59
CA THR A 84 -4.73 0.01 3.72
C THR A 84 -4.53 -1.49 3.74
N ALA A 85 -5.60 -2.23 4.03
CA ALA A 85 -5.57 -3.68 4.02
C ALA A 85 -6.65 -4.23 3.10
N THR A 86 -6.31 -5.28 2.36
CA THR A 86 -7.19 -5.91 1.38
C THR A 86 -7.10 -7.41 1.43
N LEU A 87 -8.24 -8.05 1.21
CA LEU A 87 -8.40 -9.48 1.05
C LEU A 87 -9.19 -9.78 -0.23
N ASP A 88 -8.61 -10.61 -1.07
CA ASP A 88 -9.19 -11.12 -2.31
C ASP A 88 -9.44 -12.63 -2.18
N GLY A 89 -10.57 -13.10 -2.71
CA GLY A 89 -10.98 -14.50 -2.63
C GLY A 89 -11.79 -14.87 -1.38
N THR A 90 -12.37 -13.90 -0.69
CA THR A 90 -13.06 -14.11 0.59
C THR A 90 -14.52 -13.69 0.53
N SER A 91 -15.33 -14.15 1.49
CA SER A 91 -16.73 -13.70 1.66
C SER A 91 -16.94 -12.87 2.93
N GLU A 92 -16.23 -13.20 4.00
CA GLU A 92 -16.22 -12.50 5.27
C GLU A 92 -14.77 -12.22 5.68
N ASN A 93 -14.55 -11.08 6.33
CA ASN A 93 -13.21 -10.58 6.62
C ASN A 93 -13.15 -9.92 7.98
N ARG A 94 -11.98 -10.04 8.59
CA ARG A 94 -11.62 -9.35 9.82
C ARG A 94 -10.12 -9.03 9.80
N LEU A 95 -9.83 -7.74 9.89
CA LEU A 95 -8.51 -7.20 10.18
C LEU A 95 -8.45 -6.86 11.67
N GLU A 96 -7.41 -7.30 12.36
CA GLU A 96 -7.16 -6.97 13.76
C GLU A 96 -5.72 -6.51 13.95
N VAL A 97 -5.55 -5.46 14.75
CA VAL A 97 -4.24 -4.94 15.15
C VAL A 97 -4.21 -4.90 16.67
N MET A 98 -3.18 -5.48 17.27
CA MET A 98 -2.96 -5.44 18.71
C MET A 98 -1.65 -4.72 19.03
N LYS A 99 -1.71 -3.80 20.00
CA LYS A 99 -0.56 -3.11 20.56
C LYS A 99 -0.75 -2.94 22.07
N GLY A 100 0.05 -3.67 22.85
CA GLY A 100 -0.15 -3.81 24.29
C GLY A 100 -1.55 -4.37 24.59
N ASP A 101 -2.26 -3.75 25.53
CA ASP A 101 -3.61 -4.18 25.91
C ASP A 101 -4.72 -3.70 24.96
N THR A 102 -4.36 -3.00 23.87
CA THR A 102 -5.33 -2.42 22.94
C THR A 102 -5.47 -3.27 21.68
N ILE A 103 -6.70 -3.67 21.37
CA ILE A 103 -7.07 -4.35 20.13
C ILE A 103 -7.98 -3.42 19.34
N VAL A 104 -7.62 -3.18 18.08
CA VAL A 104 -8.47 -2.51 17.09
C VAL A 104 -8.84 -3.55 16.04
N ALA A 105 -10.14 -3.74 15.81
CA ALA A 105 -10.63 -4.69 14.83
C ALA A 105 -11.60 -4.01 13.87
N VAL A 106 -11.50 -4.38 12.59
CA VAL A 106 -12.45 -3.98 11.54
C VAL A 106 -12.91 -5.26 10.85
N SER A 107 -14.23 -5.41 10.72
CA SER A 107 -14.84 -6.54 10.03
C SER A 107 -15.72 -6.06 8.90
N GLY A 108 -15.84 -6.86 7.86
CA GLY A 108 -16.71 -6.57 6.73
C GLY A 108 -16.90 -7.76 5.82
N ARG A 109 -17.92 -7.65 4.97
CA ARG A 109 -18.20 -8.64 3.94
C ARG A 109 -17.56 -8.22 2.64
N SER A 110 -17.08 -9.18 1.87
CA SER A 110 -16.55 -8.92 0.54
C SER A 110 -17.68 -8.58 -0.43
N VAL A 111 -17.37 -7.73 -1.41
CA VAL A 111 -18.17 -7.51 -2.61
C VAL A 111 -17.41 -8.17 -3.75
N ASP A 112 -18.06 -9.07 -4.47
CA ASP A 112 -17.45 -9.84 -5.58
C ASP A 112 -16.13 -10.55 -5.22
N GLY A 113 -16.01 -10.97 -3.96
CA GLY A 113 -14.82 -11.66 -3.46
C GLY A 113 -13.70 -10.75 -2.98
N HIS A 114 -13.88 -9.44 -3.03
CA HIS A 114 -12.91 -8.42 -2.63
C HIS A 114 -13.38 -7.65 -1.39
N TYR A 115 -12.46 -7.41 -0.46
CA TYR A 115 -12.67 -6.55 0.69
C TYR A 115 -11.46 -5.65 0.89
N THR A 116 -11.70 -4.35 1.06
CA THR A 116 -10.66 -3.36 1.34
C THR A 116 -11.07 -2.44 2.49
N THR A 117 -10.10 -2.01 3.28
CA THR A 117 -10.29 -0.99 4.30
C THR A 117 -9.05 -0.10 4.39
N THR A 118 -9.27 1.21 4.50
CA THR A 118 -8.21 2.20 4.69
C THR A 118 -8.47 2.99 5.97
N LYS A 119 -7.41 3.28 6.69
CA LYS A 119 -7.40 4.12 7.89
C LYS A 119 -6.26 5.12 7.80
N GLU A 120 -6.53 6.33 8.26
CA GLU A 120 -5.58 7.42 8.30
C GLU A 120 -5.33 7.79 9.76
N TYR A 121 -4.08 7.70 10.20
CA TYR A 121 -3.62 8.03 11.54
C TYR A 121 -2.09 7.96 11.61
N ASP A 122 -1.50 8.71 12.53
CA ASP A 122 -0.07 8.63 12.80
C ASP A 122 0.31 7.25 13.35
N ILE A 123 1.29 6.61 12.71
CA ILE A 123 1.77 5.28 13.09
C ILE A 123 2.93 5.48 14.05
N THR A 124 2.74 5.07 15.29
CA THR A 124 3.73 5.24 16.34
C THR A 124 4.77 4.12 16.31
N ARG A 125 6.03 4.49 16.54
CA ARG A 125 7.12 3.51 16.73
C ARG A 125 6.82 2.50 17.84
N GLY A 126 7.52 1.38 17.79
CA GLY A 126 7.45 0.29 18.77
C GLY A 126 6.93 -1.01 18.19
N THR A 127 6.73 -1.98 19.07
CA THR A 127 6.26 -3.31 18.68
C THR A 127 4.74 -3.39 18.77
N TYR A 128 4.13 -3.88 17.70
CA TYR A 128 2.76 -4.33 17.63
C TYR A 128 2.75 -5.83 17.87
N ASP A 129 1.89 -6.30 18.78
CA ASP A 129 1.83 -7.72 19.13
C ASP A 129 1.44 -8.56 17.92
N TYR A 130 0.44 -8.09 17.15
CA TYR A 130 0.14 -8.65 15.86
C TYR A 130 -0.67 -7.73 14.93
N PHE A 131 -0.53 -7.99 13.63
CA PHE A 131 -1.52 -7.68 12.60
C PHE A 131 -2.10 -9.01 12.10
N ARG A 132 -3.40 -9.24 12.29
CA ARG A 132 -4.08 -10.48 11.91
C ARG A 132 -5.13 -10.22 10.85
N LEU A 133 -5.04 -10.96 9.76
CA LEU A 133 -6.03 -11.03 8.70
C LEU A 133 -6.73 -12.39 8.79
N SER A 134 -8.04 -12.38 8.87
CA SER A 134 -8.85 -13.61 8.98
C SER A 134 -10.15 -13.46 8.23
N GLY A 135 -10.79 -14.58 7.91
CA GLY A 135 -12.01 -14.57 7.13
C GLY A 135 -12.45 -15.96 6.68
N VAL A 136 -13.44 -15.97 5.80
CA VAL A 136 -13.96 -17.18 5.15
C VAL A 136 -13.65 -17.12 3.67
N SER A 137 -12.94 -18.11 3.15
CA SER A 137 -12.61 -18.22 1.72
C SER A 137 -13.87 -18.45 0.87
N LEU A 138 -13.85 -18.02 -0.40
CA LEU A 138 -14.93 -18.32 -1.32
C LEU A 138 -15.00 -19.83 -1.68
N PRO A 139 -16.17 -20.36 -2.04
CA PRO A 139 -16.32 -21.76 -2.45
C PRO A 139 -15.54 -22.16 -3.71
N THR A 140 -15.13 -21.19 -4.53
CA THR A 140 -14.46 -21.41 -5.82
C THR A 140 -12.96 -21.21 -5.78
N VAL A 141 -12.41 -20.57 -4.75
CA VAL A 141 -10.99 -20.21 -4.68
C VAL A 141 -10.21 -21.17 -3.78
N ARG A 142 -8.96 -21.44 -4.14
CA ARG A 142 -8.02 -22.24 -3.32
C ARG A 142 -6.87 -21.41 -2.79
N GLU A 143 -6.87 -20.13 -3.12
CA GLU A 143 -5.83 -19.18 -2.82
C GLU A 143 -6.52 -17.89 -2.41
N VAL A 144 -6.01 -17.26 -1.36
CA VAL A 144 -6.41 -15.93 -0.92
C VAL A 144 -5.21 -15.03 -1.09
N GLN A 145 -5.45 -13.84 -1.63
CA GLN A 145 -4.45 -12.79 -1.68
C GLN A 145 -4.75 -11.78 -0.58
N ALA A 146 -3.73 -11.41 0.19
CA ALA A 146 -3.81 -10.47 1.29
C ALA A 146 -2.76 -9.38 1.11
N LYS A 147 -3.22 -8.12 1.05
CA LYS A 147 -2.37 -6.95 0.87
C LYS A 147 -2.43 -6.06 2.09
N LEU A 148 -1.28 -5.59 2.55
CA LEU A 148 -1.15 -4.53 3.54
C LEU A 148 -0.23 -3.46 2.96
N GLN A 149 -0.75 -2.26 2.75
CA GLN A 149 0.05 -1.10 2.42
C GLN A 149 0.08 -0.14 3.61
N VAL A 150 1.28 0.30 3.98
CA VAL A 150 1.54 1.29 5.01
C VAL A 150 2.32 2.43 4.39
N SER A 151 1.89 3.67 4.61
CA SER A 151 2.52 4.86 4.04
C SER A 151 2.56 5.98 5.08
N GLY A 152 3.53 6.89 4.96
CA GLY A 152 3.56 8.14 5.74
C GLY A 152 4.91 8.84 5.71
N VAL A 153 5.03 9.95 6.43
CA VAL A 153 6.27 10.74 6.53
C VAL A 153 7.09 10.25 7.71
N LYS A 154 8.33 9.83 7.46
CA LYS A 154 9.19 9.27 8.49
C LYS A 154 9.60 10.29 9.55
N GLU A 155 9.56 9.86 10.80
CA GLU A 155 10.24 10.49 11.94
C GLU A 155 10.92 9.43 12.84
N GLY A 156 12.24 9.49 13.01
CA GLY A 156 12.98 8.56 13.85
C GLY A 156 14.45 8.37 13.44
N ALA A 157 14.99 7.19 13.73
CA ALA A 157 16.39 6.88 13.41
C ALA A 157 16.58 6.61 11.92
N ASP A 158 17.65 7.13 11.32
CA ASP A 158 18.00 6.92 9.91
C ASP A 158 18.21 5.42 9.62
N ASP A 159 19.06 4.79 10.42
CA ASP A 159 19.34 3.36 10.39
C ASP A 159 18.39 2.59 11.31
N SER A 160 17.76 1.55 10.77
CA SER A 160 16.72 0.83 11.48
C SER A 160 16.44 -0.56 10.91
N GLU A 161 15.65 -1.35 11.63
CA GLU A 161 15.20 -2.66 11.15
C GLU A 161 13.71 -2.87 11.50
N ILE A 162 12.91 -3.17 10.48
CA ILE A 162 11.55 -3.70 10.66
C ILE A 162 11.69 -5.22 10.81
N THR A 163 10.97 -5.81 11.76
CA THR A 163 10.96 -7.26 11.98
C THR A 163 9.56 -7.73 12.27
N PHE A 164 9.18 -8.89 11.73
CA PHE A 164 7.90 -9.53 12.06
C PHE A 164 7.99 -11.03 11.81
N VAL A 165 7.15 -11.80 12.50
CA VAL A 165 7.03 -13.25 12.35
C VAL A 165 5.74 -13.58 11.62
N VAL A 166 5.81 -14.44 10.61
CA VAL A 166 4.62 -14.84 9.83
C VAL A 166 4.04 -16.12 10.41
N GLU A 167 2.76 -16.10 10.77
CA GLU A 167 2.04 -17.20 11.38
C GLU A 167 0.75 -17.50 10.60
N GLY A 168 0.29 -18.75 10.65
CA GLY A 168 -0.96 -19.18 10.01
C GLY A 168 -0.86 -19.35 8.49
N MET A 169 0.35 -19.28 7.93
CA MET A 169 0.61 -19.45 6.50
C MET A 169 1.57 -20.62 6.27
N PRO A 170 1.05 -21.86 6.08
CA PRO A 170 1.90 -23.05 5.94
C PRO A 170 2.77 -23.02 4.68
N GLU A 171 2.16 -22.64 3.56
CA GLU A 171 2.79 -22.49 2.24
C GLU A 171 2.25 -21.22 1.59
N GLY A 172 3.11 -20.51 0.85
CA GLY A 172 2.72 -19.29 0.16
C GLY A 172 3.90 -18.41 -0.25
N THR A 173 3.59 -17.22 -0.72
CA THR A 173 4.57 -16.20 -1.12
C THR A 173 4.23 -14.86 -0.47
N ILE A 174 5.26 -14.09 -0.14
CA ILE A 174 5.14 -12.71 0.34
C ILE A 174 6.04 -11.85 -0.53
N THR A 175 5.45 -10.92 -1.27
CA THR A 175 6.17 -9.88 -2.00
C THR A 175 6.17 -8.60 -1.18
N ILE A 176 7.36 -8.07 -0.92
CA ILE A 176 7.60 -6.87 -0.15
C ILE A 176 8.17 -5.81 -1.09
N ILE A 177 7.53 -4.66 -1.13
CA ILE A 177 7.95 -3.50 -1.93
C ILE A 177 8.07 -2.31 -1.01
N ALA A 178 9.21 -1.63 -1.02
CA ALA A 178 9.38 -0.37 -0.30
C ALA A 178 9.79 0.74 -1.27
N LEU A 179 9.12 1.88 -1.14
CA LEU A 179 9.43 3.10 -1.86
C LEU A 179 9.82 4.19 -0.87
N VAL A 180 10.76 5.03 -1.31
CA VAL A 180 11.16 6.25 -0.60
C VAL A 180 11.00 7.41 -1.57
N ASP A 181 10.18 8.38 -1.18
CA ASP A 181 9.83 9.55 -2.00
C ASP A 181 9.33 9.17 -3.41
N GLY A 182 8.62 8.04 -3.50
CA GLY A 182 8.08 7.48 -4.74
C GLY A 182 9.04 6.61 -5.56
N ALA A 183 10.33 6.55 -5.20
CA ALA A 183 11.32 5.70 -5.86
C ALA A 183 11.40 4.30 -5.21
N GLN A 184 11.38 3.24 -6.02
CA GLN A 184 11.55 1.87 -5.52
C GLN A 184 12.96 1.66 -4.95
N VAL A 185 13.04 1.31 -3.67
CA VAL A 185 14.29 0.97 -2.99
C VAL A 185 14.37 -0.50 -2.55
N LEU A 186 13.22 -1.19 -2.49
CA LEU A 186 13.14 -2.63 -2.26
C LEU A 186 12.05 -3.24 -3.15
N TYR A 187 12.36 -4.37 -3.77
CA TYR A 187 11.40 -5.32 -4.31
C TYR A 187 11.94 -6.73 -4.05
N LYS A 188 11.21 -7.53 -3.26
CA LYS A 188 11.66 -8.87 -2.91
C LYS A 188 10.49 -9.81 -2.66
N THR A 189 10.64 -11.07 -3.07
CA THR A 189 9.68 -12.13 -2.79
C THR A 189 10.31 -13.15 -1.84
N VAL A 190 9.61 -13.42 -0.73
CA VAL A 190 9.94 -14.42 0.27
C VAL A 190 9.00 -15.60 0.10
N THR A 191 9.55 -16.82 0.07
CA THR A 191 8.76 -18.05 0.00
C THR A 191 8.49 -18.60 1.39
N VAL A 192 7.28 -19.10 1.63
CA VAL A 192 6.89 -19.69 2.91
C VAL A 192 6.56 -21.16 2.71
N GLY A 193 7.04 -22.02 3.61
CA GLY A 193 6.78 -23.47 3.56
C GLY A 193 7.79 -24.29 2.75
N GLY A 194 8.76 -23.64 2.11
CA GLY A 194 9.88 -24.30 1.42
C GLY A 194 11.16 -24.31 2.26
N GLN A 195 11.45 -25.41 2.96
CA GLN A 195 12.82 -25.72 3.37
C GLN A 195 13.33 -26.94 2.58
N THR A 196 14.29 -26.72 1.67
CA THR A 196 15.43 -27.62 1.62
C THR A 196 16.44 -27.13 2.65
N ALA A 197 16.63 -27.94 3.69
CA ALA A 197 17.53 -27.65 4.79
C ALA A 197 18.94 -27.26 4.31
N GLY A 198 19.36 -26.04 4.60
CA GLY A 198 20.77 -25.68 4.64
C GLY A 198 21.42 -26.29 5.88
N SER A 199 21.80 -27.58 5.81
CA SER A 199 22.69 -28.22 6.77
C SER A 199 24.06 -28.44 6.12
N PRO A 200 25.18 -28.01 6.73
CA PRO A 200 26.50 -28.26 6.17
C PRO A 200 26.88 -29.72 6.45
N SER A 201 26.76 -30.59 5.44
CA SER A 201 27.34 -31.94 5.52
C SER A 201 28.29 -32.19 4.36
N SER A 202 29.47 -32.68 4.74
CA SER A 202 30.63 -32.92 3.91
C SER A 202 30.42 -34.12 2.97
N GLY A 203 30.85 -33.96 1.72
CA GLY A 203 31.46 -35.01 0.88
C GLY A 203 30.62 -36.20 0.43
N SER A 204 30.16 -36.19 -0.82
CA SER A 204 30.16 -37.38 -1.68
C SER A 204 29.96 -36.99 -3.15
N THR A 205 30.94 -37.35 -4.00
CA THR A 205 30.89 -37.19 -5.46
C THR A 205 30.10 -38.35 -6.09
N GLY A 206 28.93 -38.04 -6.64
CA GLY A 206 28.17 -38.92 -7.54
C GLY A 206 27.35 -38.08 -8.52
N PRO A 207 27.23 -38.48 -9.80
CA PRO A 207 26.53 -37.67 -10.79
C PRO A 207 25.01 -37.82 -10.58
N THR A 208 24.38 -36.83 -9.97
CA THR A 208 22.92 -36.74 -9.89
C THR A 208 22.40 -36.07 -11.15
N ALA A 209 21.50 -36.76 -11.85
CA ALA A 209 20.83 -36.27 -13.04
C ALA A 209 20.10 -34.95 -12.74
N THR A 210 20.45 -33.89 -13.48
CA THR A 210 19.76 -32.61 -13.46
C THR A 210 18.38 -32.80 -14.09
N VAL A 211 17.36 -33.04 -13.27
CA VAL A 211 15.98 -32.84 -13.70
C VAL A 211 15.74 -31.33 -13.65
N SER A 212 15.92 -30.68 -14.79
CA SER A 212 15.47 -29.30 -15.00
C SER A 212 13.94 -29.31 -15.01
N ILE A 213 13.33 -29.18 -13.83
CA ILE A 213 11.95 -28.70 -13.73
C ILE A 213 11.99 -27.21 -14.06
N THR A 214 11.94 -26.89 -15.36
CA THR A 214 11.59 -25.55 -15.80
C THR A 214 10.15 -25.32 -15.33
N PRO A 215 9.87 -24.36 -14.42
CA PRO A 215 8.49 -24.00 -14.14
C PRO A 215 7.88 -23.50 -15.45
N THR A 216 6.91 -24.23 -15.98
CA THR A 216 6.10 -23.73 -17.09
C THR A 216 5.33 -22.53 -16.55
N ALA A 217 5.82 -21.31 -16.83
CA ALA A 217 5.04 -20.11 -16.64
C ALA A 217 3.75 -20.29 -17.45
N THR A 218 2.61 -20.44 -16.77
CA THR A 218 1.32 -20.52 -17.45
C THR A 218 1.06 -19.15 -18.06
N GLN A 219 1.38 -19.00 -19.35
CA GLN A 219 1.14 -17.78 -20.12
C GLN A 219 -0.37 -17.54 -20.22
N ALA A 220 -0.87 -16.65 -19.37
CA ALA A 220 -2.26 -16.25 -19.32
C ALA A 220 -2.34 -14.77 -18.94
N TRP A 221 -3.48 -14.15 -19.23
CA TRP A 221 -3.83 -12.86 -18.68
C TRP A 221 -4.11 -13.00 -17.18
N LYS A 222 -3.45 -12.18 -16.37
CA LYS A 222 -3.68 -12.07 -14.93
C LYS A 222 -4.03 -10.62 -14.57
N ASP A 223 -4.84 -10.48 -13.54
CA ASP A 223 -5.28 -9.20 -13.00
C ASP A 223 -4.58 -8.93 -11.66
N PHE A 224 -4.10 -7.70 -11.48
CA PHE A 224 -3.41 -7.25 -10.28
C PHE A 224 -4.02 -5.93 -9.82
N ALA A 225 -4.60 -5.90 -8.61
CA ALA A 225 -5.25 -4.71 -8.07
C ALA A 225 -4.37 -3.95 -7.07
N SER A 226 -4.54 -2.63 -6.99
CA SER A 226 -4.00 -1.81 -5.91
C SER A 226 -4.57 -2.21 -4.55
N ALA A 227 -3.84 -1.91 -3.48
CA ALA A 227 -4.30 -2.23 -2.12
C ALA A 227 -5.62 -1.52 -1.78
N ASP A 228 -5.89 -0.33 -2.31
CA ASP A 228 -7.16 0.40 -2.09
C ASP A 228 -8.28 0.00 -3.07
N GLY A 229 -8.02 -0.96 -3.96
CA GLY A 229 -8.97 -1.49 -4.94
C GLY A 229 -9.35 -0.54 -6.07
N LYS A 230 -8.79 0.67 -6.16
CA LYS A 230 -9.24 1.68 -7.14
C LYS A 230 -8.57 1.56 -8.52
N ALA A 231 -7.45 0.86 -8.61
CA ALA A 231 -6.73 0.62 -9.86
C ALA A 231 -6.40 -0.86 -10.05
N ARG A 232 -6.32 -1.29 -11.31
CA ARG A 232 -5.98 -2.67 -11.68
C ARG A 232 -5.12 -2.69 -12.94
N VAL A 233 -4.09 -3.52 -12.94
CA VAL A 233 -3.32 -3.87 -14.14
C VAL A 233 -3.69 -5.28 -14.58
N ARG A 234 -4.06 -5.42 -15.85
CA ARG A 234 -4.22 -6.71 -16.51
C ARG A 234 -3.03 -6.94 -17.44
N ALA A 235 -2.22 -7.94 -17.14
CA ALA A 235 -0.98 -8.22 -17.87
C ALA A 235 -0.91 -9.67 -18.34
N PHE A 236 -0.28 -9.90 -19.50
CA PHE A 236 -0.08 -11.23 -20.05
C PHE A 236 1.25 -11.81 -19.60
N GLY A 237 1.24 -13.01 -19.02
CA GLY A 237 2.46 -13.73 -18.65
C GLY A 237 3.26 -13.13 -17.49
N ALA A 238 2.75 -12.10 -16.82
CA ALA A 238 3.35 -11.56 -15.61
C ALA A 238 3.11 -12.49 -14.43
N ASP A 239 4.15 -12.72 -13.61
CA ASP A 239 4.01 -13.46 -12.36
C ASP A 239 3.48 -12.57 -11.24
N PHE A 240 3.92 -11.31 -11.21
CA PHE A 240 3.51 -10.32 -10.23
C PHE A 240 3.52 -8.92 -10.84
N VAL A 241 2.53 -8.10 -10.49
CA VAL A 241 2.52 -6.65 -10.72
C VAL A 241 2.01 -5.97 -9.46
N GLY A 242 2.83 -5.13 -8.84
CA GLY A 242 2.44 -4.33 -7.69
C GLY A 242 1.86 -2.99 -8.13
N LEU A 243 0.82 -2.51 -7.44
CA LEU A 243 0.32 -1.14 -7.57
C LEU A 243 0.39 -0.48 -6.20
N VAL A 244 1.48 0.25 -5.93
CA VAL A 244 1.70 0.95 -4.66
C VAL A 244 1.11 2.35 -4.76
N ALA A 245 0.15 2.70 -3.91
CA ALA A 245 -0.33 4.07 -3.83
C ALA A 245 0.77 4.97 -3.27
N VAL A 246 1.12 6.05 -3.95
CA VAL A 246 2.17 6.99 -3.56
C VAL A 246 1.61 8.39 -3.39
N SER A 247 2.34 9.26 -2.71
CA SER A 247 1.90 10.65 -2.58
C SER A 247 1.92 11.37 -3.93
N PRO A 248 0.87 12.15 -4.25
CA PRO A 248 0.89 13.00 -5.42
C PRO A 248 1.94 14.10 -5.29
N GLN A 249 2.78 14.23 -6.31
CA GLN A 249 3.72 15.33 -6.48
C GLN A 249 3.26 16.19 -7.66
N ASP A 250 3.38 17.52 -7.55
CA ASP A 250 3.16 18.48 -8.65
C ASP A 250 1.87 18.27 -9.47
N VAL A 251 0.74 18.02 -8.80
CA VAL A 251 -0.56 17.84 -9.47
C VAL A 251 -0.85 19.06 -10.36
N PRO A 252 -1.24 18.86 -11.65
CA PRO A 252 -1.53 19.96 -12.55
C PRO A 252 -2.53 20.97 -11.98
N ALA A 253 -2.26 22.26 -12.19
CA ALA A 253 -3.09 23.34 -11.66
C ALA A 253 -4.56 23.23 -12.13
N GLY A 254 -5.50 23.42 -11.20
CA GLY A 254 -6.93 23.30 -11.48
C GLY A 254 -7.45 21.85 -11.51
N MET A 255 -6.59 20.85 -11.28
CA MET A 255 -6.97 19.44 -11.15
C MET A 255 -6.90 18.98 -9.70
N ARG A 256 -7.67 17.94 -9.38
CA ARG A 256 -7.62 17.18 -8.13
C ARG A 256 -7.38 15.70 -8.41
N VAL A 257 -6.73 15.03 -7.48
CA VAL A 257 -6.53 13.59 -7.52
C VAL A 257 -7.83 12.88 -7.16
N VAL A 258 -8.22 11.91 -7.99
CA VAL A 258 -9.42 11.09 -7.78
C VAL A 258 -9.04 9.66 -7.35
N ALA A 259 -8.02 9.09 -7.99
CA ALA A 259 -7.43 7.82 -7.61
C ALA A 259 -5.91 7.83 -7.86
N GLY A 260 -5.16 7.18 -6.98
CA GLY A 260 -3.71 7.15 -6.99
C GLY A 260 -3.05 8.42 -6.46
N PRO A 261 -1.85 8.77 -6.93
CA PRO A 261 -1.09 8.04 -7.94
C PRO A 261 -0.71 6.62 -7.53
N TYR A 262 -0.56 5.73 -8.51
CA TYR A 262 -0.08 4.37 -8.32
C TYR A 262 1.24 4.19 -9.04
N SER A 263 2.24 3.70 -8.32
CA SER A 263 3.49 3.23 -8.87
C SER A 263 3.34 1.76 -9.25
N VAL A 264 3.42 1.47 -10.55
CA VAL A 264 3.39 0.10 -11.09
C VAL A 264 4.76 -0.51 -10.93
N MET A 265 4.82 -1.68 -10.30
CA MET A 265 6.05 -2.32 -9.83
C MET A 265 6.16 -3.78 -10.31
N PRO A 266 7.38 -4.29 -10.52
CA PRO A 266 8.69 -3.62 -10.35
C PRO A 266 8.94 -2.51 -11.38
N THR A 267 9.83 -1.55 -11.06
CA THR A 267 10.12 -0.40 -11.95
C THR A 267 10.69 -0.75 -13.32
N ASP A 268 11.33 -1.91 -13.46
CA ASP A 268 11.94 -2.40 -14.70
C ASP A 268 10.99 -3.31 -15.52
N LEU A 269 9.75 -3.45 -15.07
CA LEU A 269 8.76 -4.30 -15.74
C LEU A 269 8.40 -3.74 -17.13
N VAL A 270 8.48 -4.60 -18.14
CA VAL A 270 8.08 -4.31 -19.52
C VAL A 270 7.01 -5.32 -19.95
N PHE A 271 5.99 -4.85 -20.66
CA PHE A 271 4.85 -5.65 -21.08
C PHE A 271 4.85 -5.87 -22.60
N ASP A 272 4.83 -7.14 -23.01
CA ASP A 272 4.64 -7.54 -24.41
C ASP A 272 3.67 -8.75 -24.49
N PRO A 273 2.41 -8.55 -24.94
CA PRO A 273 1.81 -7.28 -25.37
C PRO A 273 1.65 -6.28 -24.21
N ALA A 274 1.41 -5.00 -24.54
CA ALA A 274 1.15 -3.96 -23.56
C ALA A 274 0.02 -4.35 -22.58
N ALA A 275 0.21 -4.04 -21.30
CA ALA A 275 -0.78 -4.31 -20.27
C ALA A 275 -1.91 -3.27 -20.31
N THR A 276 -3.08 -3.64 -19.81
CA THR A 276 -4.20 -2.72 -19.62
C THR A 276 -4.22 -2.24 -18.18
N LEU A 277 -4.04 -0.94 -17.96
CA LEU A 277 -4.27 -0.31 -16.66
C LEU A 277 -5.69 0.26 -16.65
N SER A 278 -6.48 -0.10 -15.64
CA SER A 278 -7.83 0.40 -15.45
C SER A 278 -8.00 1.08 -14.10
N PHE A 279 -8.82 2.12 -14.07
CA PHE A 279 -9.30 2.78 -12.85
C PHE A 279 -10.80 2.55 -12.72
N ILE A 280 -11.24 2.21 -11.51
CA ILE A 280 -12.66 2.09 -11.19
C ILE A 280 -13.30 3.47 -11.35
N GLU A 281 -14.46 3.52 -12.03
CA GLU A 281 -15.20 4.78 -12.19
C GLU A 281 -15.59 5.36 -10.82
N PRO A 282 -15.15 6.59 -10.51
CA PRO A 282 -15.46 7.26 -9.26
C PRO A 282 -16.94 7.67 -9.21
N VAL A 283 -17.62 7.34 -8.13
CA VAL A 283 -19.03 7.71 -7.93
C VAL A 283 -19.19 9.22 -7.89
N GLY A 284 -20.07 9.75 -8.74
CA GLY A 284 -20.48 11.16 -8.72
C GLY A 284 -19.56 12.12 -9.49
N ILE A 285 -18.59 11.61 -10.27
CA ILE A 285 -17.79 12.42 -11.19
C ILE A 285 -18.10 11.99 -12.63
N PRO A 286 -18.52 12.89 -13.52
CA PRO A 286 -18.77 12.54 -14.92
C PRO A 286 -17.50 12.03 -15.59
N VAL A 287 -17.63 10.94 -16.36
CA VAL A 287 -16.47 10.33 -17.04
C VAL A 287 -15.79 11.29 -18.03
N ALA A 288 -16.53 12.23 -18.62
CA ALA A 288 -15.98 13.26 -19.50
C ALA A 288 -15.01 14.21 -18.78
N ASP A 289 -15.08 14.31 -17.45
CA ASP A 289 -14.22 15.13 -16.61
C ASP A 289 -13.01 14.34 -16.08
N LEU A 290 -12.91 13.04 -16.39
CA LEU A 290 -11.83 12.18 -15.92
C LEU A 290 -10.71 12.10 -16.95
N GLN A 291 -9.47 12.23 -16.47
CA GLN A 291 -8.30 12.10 -17.31
C GLN A 291 -7.18 11.34 -16.58
N VAL A 292 -6.58 10.38 -17.29
CA VAL A 292 -5.42 9.63 -16.79
C VAL A 292 -4.15 10.37 -17.18
N TYR A 293 -3.21 10.47 -16.23
CA TYR A 293 -1.88 11.02 -16.47
C TYR A 293 -0.80 10.01 -16.08
N SER A 294 0.33 10.05 -16.78
CA SER A 294 1.56 9.38 -16.41
C SER A 294 2.59 10.39 -15.90
N TYR A 295 3.37 10.03 -14.88
CA TYR A 295 4.46 10.87 -14.38
C TYR A 295 5.78 10.42 -14.98
N SER A 296 6.50 11.34 -15.61
CA SER A 296 7.85 11.09 -16.14
C SER A 296 8.64 12.40 -16.25
N GLY A 297 9.93 12.35 -15.95
CA GLY A 297 10.82 13.51 -16.03
C GLY A 297 10.27 14.72 -15.25
N ASP A 298 9.82 14.48 -14.02
CA ASP A 298 9.25 15.48 -13.10
C ASP A 298 8.00 16.20 -13.63
N SER A 299 7.26 15.57 -14.54
CA SER A 299 6.06 16.16 -15.13
C SER A 299 4.96 15.13 -15.42
N TRP A 300 3.71 15.59 -15.32
CA TRP A 300 2.54 14.80 -15.68
C TRP A 300 2.20 14.98 -17.16
N SER A 301 2.05 13.86 -17.87
CA SER A 301 1.63 13.82 -19.27
C SER A 301 0.28 13.10 -19.43
N PRO A 302 -0.69 13.67 -20.16
CA PRO A 302 -2.00 13.06 -20.32
C PRO A 302 -1.91 11.78 -21.18
N MET A 303 -2.66 10.77 -20.80
CA MET A 303 -2.74 9.49 -21.49
C MET A 303 -4.09 9.35 -22.21
N PRO A 304 -4.12 8.81 -23.45
CA PRO A 304 -5.38 8.51 -24.12
C PRO A 304 -6.06 7.34 -23.40
N ALA A 305 -7.29 7.56 -22.95
CA ALA A 305 -8.07 6.57 -22.21
C ALA A 305 -9.41 6.28 -22.89
N GLU A 306 -9.89 5.06 -22.72
CA GLU A 306 -11.19 4.60 -23.20
C GLU A 306 -12.04 4.09 -22.03
N VAL A 307 -13.35 4.30 -22.12
CA VAL A 307 -14.30 3.80 -21.11
C VAL A 307 -14.80 2.44 -21.55
N VAL A 308 -14.45 1.40 -20.79
CA VAL A 308 -14.85 0.02 -21.08
C VAL A 308 -15.49 -0.56 -19.83
N SER A 309 -16.77 -0.94 -19.95
CA SER A 309 -17.53 -1.58 -18.86
C SER A 309 -17.56 -0.80 -17.53
N GLY A 310 -17.58 0.53 -17.57
CA GLY A 310 -17.56 1.37 -16.36
C GLY A 310 -16.18 1.51 -15.71
N GLU A 311 -15.11 1.24 -16.45
CA GLU A 311 -13.74 1.51 -16.04
C GLU A 311 -13.03 2.37 -17.08
N LEU A 312 -12.15 3.26 -16.61
CA LEU A 312 -11.31 4.07 -17.49
C LEU A 312 -10.00 3.32 -17.74
N GLN A 313 -9.74 2.94 -19.00
CA GLN A 313 -8.64 2.06 -19.38
C GLN A 313 -7.60 2.75 -20.26
N ILE A 314 -6.32 2.44 -20.03
CA ILE A 314 -5.18 2.82 -20.86
C ILE A 314 -4.30 1.60 -21.15
N PHE A 315 -3.48 1.67 -22.20
CA PHE A 315 -2.45 0.66 -22.47
C PHE A 315 -1.08 1.17 -22.01
N ILE A 316 -0.37 0.34 -21.24
CA ILE A 316 0.96 0.66 -20.72
C ILE A 316 1.98 -0.36 -21.22
N PRO A 317 3.06 0.07 -21.90
CA PRO A 317 4.10 -0.84 -22.39
C PRO A 317 5.15 -1.19 -21.31
N ALA A 318 5.19 -0.44 -20.21
CA ALA A 318 6.13 -0.65 -19.11
C ALA A 318 5.54 -0.12 -17.79
N ALA A 319 6.21 -0.44 -16.69
CA ALA A 319 5.97 0.16 -15.38
C ALA A 319 6.14 1.69 -15.40
N GLY A 320 5.49 2.35 -14.45
CA GLY A 320 5.46 3.80 -14.33
C GLY A 320 4.51 4.26 -13.23
N VAL A 321 4.41 5.57 -13.04
CA VAL A 321 3.49 6.17 -12.08
C VAL A 321 2.30 6.76 -12.83
N TYR A 322 1.09 6.37 -12.43
CA TYR A 322 -0.15 6.77 -13.10
C TYR A 322 -1.17 7.30 -12.10
N VAL A 323 -1.94 8.30 -12.51
CA VAL A 323 -2.95 8.95 -11.67
C VAL A 323 -4.22 9.24 -12.45
N LEU A 324 -5.37 9.14 -11.78
CA LEU A 324 -6.64 9.60 -12.28
C LEU A 324 -6.96 10.98 -11.70
N LEU A 325 -7.13 11.97 -12.57
CA LEU A 325 -7.44 13.34 -12.20
C LEU A 325 -8.82 13.77 -12.68
N ALA A 326 -9.38 14.76 -11.99
CA ALA A 326 -10.56 15.52 -12.42
C ALA A 326 -10.35 17.02 -12.16
N PRO A 327 -11.04 17.93 -12.86
CA PRO A 327 -11.06 19.35 -12.52
C PRO A 327 -11.50 19.59 -11.07
N VAL A 328 -10.95 20.58 -10.38
CA VAL A 328 -11.46 21.00 -9.06
C VAL A 328 -12.90 21.55 -9.24
N PRO A 329 -13.89 21.17 -8.39
CA PRO A 329 -15.23 21.73 -8.52
C PRO A 329 -15.17 23.25 -8.27
N PRO A 330 -15.98 24.06 -8.95
CA PRO A 330 -16.09 25.47 -8.62
C PRO A 330 -16.55 25.62 -7.16
N GLU A 331 -15.83 26.40 -6.35
CA GLU A 331 -16.25 26.71 -4.99
C GLU A 331 -17.67 27.29 -5.03
N THR A 332 -18.62 26.61 -4.38
CA THR A 332 -19.96 27.16 -4.24
C THR A 332 -19.89 28.20 -3.13
N THR A 333 -19.79 29.49 -3.49
CA THR A 333 -19.88 30.57 -2.50
C THR A 333 -21.27 30.56 -1.89
N VAL A 334 -21.42 29.95 -0.70
CA VAL A 334 -22.64 30.08 0.10
C VAL A 334 -22.61 31.48 0.71
N MET A 335 -23.41 32.40 0.19
CA MET A 335 -23.67 33.66 0.89
C MET A 335 -24.44 33.33 2.18
N GLU A 336 -23.74 33.31 3.31
CA GLU A 336 -24.38 33.34 4.62
C GLU A 336 -25.21 34.63 4.74
N THR A 337 -26.53 34.50 4.67
CA THR A 337 -27.43 35.58 5.09
C THR A 337 -27.41 35.60 6.62
N SER A 338 -26.59 36.48 7.18
CA SER A 338 -26.58 36.73 8.62
C SER A 338 -27.91 37.35 9.05
N THR A 339 -28.69 36.59 9.82
CA THR A 339 -29.83 37.12 10.59
C THR A 339 -29.30 37.54 11.95
N PRO A 340 -29.56 38.76 12.45
CA PRO A 340 -29.01 39.22 13.71
C PRO A 340 -29.58 38.43 14.90
N ALA A 341 -28.70 37.84 15.70
CA ALA A 341 -29.04 37.10 16.91
C ALA A 341 -29.39 38.05 18.07
N THR A 342 -30.51 37.79 18.74
CA THR A 342 -30.87 38.41 20.03
C THR A 342 -30.09 37.74 21.15
N THR A 343 -29.43 38.54 21.97
CA THR A 343 -28.55 38.11 23.07
C THR A 343 -29.34 37.66 24.30
N ALA A 344 -29.01 36.48 24.85
CA ALA A 344 -29.36 36.08 26.22
C ALA A 344 -28.07 35.76 27.01
N PRO A 345 -28.03 35.93 28.34
CA PRO A 345 -26.77 35.97 29.10
C PRO A 345 -26.13 34.60 29.30
N ALA A 346 -24.80 34.58 29.25
CA ALA A 346 -23.97 33.41 29.49
C ALA A 346 -23.83 33.10 30.99
N THR A 347 -23.98 31.83 31.36
CA THR A 347 -23.51 31.29 32.65
C THR A 347 -22.18 30.58 32.42
N ALA A 348 -21.13 31.04 33.09
CA ALA A 348 -19.81 30.45 33.04
C ALA A 348 -19.74 29.16 33.88
N THR A 349 -19.17 28.11 33.30
CA THR A 349 -18.59 27.01 34.10
C THR A 349 -17.29 26.55 33.46
N THR A 350 -16.20 26.78 34.18
CA THR A 350 -14.85 26.31 33.89
C THR A 350 -14.75 24.82 34.23
N LYS A 351 -14.20 23.99 33.33
CA LYS A 351 -13.55 22.73 33.74
C LYS A 351 -12.40 22.37 32.80
N ALA A 352 -11.27 22.09 33.43
CA ALA A 352 -9.99 21.74 32.85
C ALA A 352 -9.95 20.31 32.28
N GLY A 353 -9.15 20.14 31.21
CA GLY A 353 -8.22 19.04 30.95
C GLY A 353 -8.74 17.61 30.91
N MET A 354 -8.97 17.08 29.70
CA MET A 354 -8.48 15.76 29.24
C MET A 354 -8.79 15.63 27.73
N GLU A 355 -7.77 15.74 26.88
CA GLU A 355 -7.87 15.39 25.46
C GLU A 355 -7.74 13.86 25.34
N ILE A 356 -8.88 13.19 25.10
CA ILE A 356 -8.94 11.78 24.71
C ILE A 356 -9.28 11.78 23.22
N LEU A 357 -8.34 11.31 22.39
CA LEU A 357 -8.54 11.18 20.95
C LEU A 357 -9.65 10.16 20.69
N THR A 358 -10.80 10.66 20.25
CA THR A 358 -11.96 9.85 19.89
C THR A 358 -11.79 9.39 18.45
N VAL A 359 -11.62 8.08 18.24
CA VAL A 359 -11.69 7.47 16.89
C VAL A 359 -13.14 7.57 16.42
N VAL A 360 -13.42 8.49 15.49
CA VAL A 360 -14.75 8.60 14.87
C VAL A 360 -14.82 7.66 13.67
N LEU A 361 -15.64 6.62 13.80
CA LEU A 361 -15.95 5.65 12.75
C LEU A 361 -16.94 6.26 11.75
N GLY A 362 -16.47 6.64 10.56
CA GLY A 362 -17.34 6.90 9.41
C GLY A 362 -17.69 5.58 8.72
N ALA A 363 -18.81 4.96 9.09
CA ALA A 363 -19.39 3.84 8.34
C ALA A 363 -20.64 4.33 7.61
N ALA A 364 -20.55 4.46 6.27
CA ALA A 364 -21.73 4.56 5.42
C ALA A 364 -22.29 3.14 5.21
N VAL A 365 -23.34 2.80 5.96
CA VAL A 365 -24.15 1.60 5.71
C VAL A 365 -25.38 2.01 4.92
N SER A 366 -25.47 1.58 3.67
CA SER A 366 -26.71 1.59 2.89
C SER A 366 -27.63 0.46 3.37
N LEU A 367 -28.65 0.81 4.17
CA LEU A 367 -29.71 -0.11 4.57
C LEU A 367 -30.70 -0.33 3.41
N GLY A 368 -30.67 -1.52 2.81
CA GLY A 368 -31.80 -2.05 2.03
C GLY A 368 -32.88 -2.60 2.96
N LEU A 369 -34.05 -1.97 2.99
CA LEU A 369 -35.24 -2.49 3.68
C LEU A 369 -35.78 -3.74 2.95
N ALA A 370 -35.75 -4.89 3.62
CA ALA A 370 -36.61 -6.03 3.29
C ALA A 370 -37.78 -6.09 4.27
N ALA A 371 -38.96 -5.62 3.82
CA ALA A 371 -40.20 -5.76 4.57
C ALA A 371 -40.81 -7.15 4.34
N GLY A 372 -40.61 -8.06 5.30
CA GLY A 372 -41.39 -9.30 5.40
C GLY A 372 -42.78 -9.02 5.98
N ARG A 373 -43.83 -9.24 5.20
CA ARG A 373 -45.22 -9.20 5.69
C ARG A 373 -45.74 -10.63 5.87
N ARG A 374 -45.97 -11.01 7.13
CA ARG A 374 -46.66 -12.23 7.55
C ARG A 374 -48.06 -12.33 6.91
N ARG A 375 -48.37 -13.47 6.31
CA ARG A 375 -49.48 -14.35 6.70
C ARG A 375 -49.19 -15.77 6.28
#